data_AF-A0A9X5CPZ0-F1
#
_entry.id   AF-A0A9X5CPZ0-F1
#
_cell.length_a   1.000
_cell.length_b   1.000
_cell.length_c   1.000
_cell.angle_alpha   90.00
_cell.angle_beta   90.00
_cell.angle_gamma   90.00
#
_symmetry.space_group_name_H-M   'P 1'
#
loop_
_entity.id
_entity.type
_entity.pdbx_description
1 polymer ?
#
loop_
_entity_poly.entity_id
_entity_poly.type
_entity_poly.pdbx_seq_one_letter_code
_entity_poly.pdbx_strand_id
1 'polypeptide(L)' 'MTAPSALPAPHDTPLDLGGRTALVTGAAGGIGRACALR' A
#
# COMPACT_ATOMS: atom_id res chain seq x y z
N MET A 1 7.25 -31.01 -8.41
CA MET A 1 5.94 -30.33 -8.55
C MET A 1 5.76 -29.44 -7.36
N THR A 2 5.91 -28.13 -7.53
CA THR A 2 5.65 -27.14 -6.47
C THR A 2 4.17 -26.77 -6.53
N ALA A 3 3.45 -26.91 -5.42
CA ALA A 3 2.05 -26.50 -5.35
C ALA A 3 1.94 -24.97 -5.55
N PRO A 4 0.91 -24.47 -6.26
CA PRO A 4 0.70 -23.03 -6.38
C PRO A 4 0.44 -22.44 -4.99
N SER A 5 1.22 -21.42 -4.60
CA SER A 5 0.93 -20.66 -3.38
C SER A 5 -0.36 -19.88 -3.59
N ALA A 6 -1.35 -20.06 -2.70
CA ALA A 6 -2.55 -19.24 -2.72
C ALA A 6 -2.16 -17.76 -2.62
N LEU A 7 -2.68 -16.94 -3.54
CA LEU A 7 -2.52 -15.50 -3.45
C LEU A 7 -3.25 -15.00 -2.18
N PRO A 8 -2.70 -14.04 -1.44
CA PRO A 8 -3.39 -13.45 -0.30
C PRO A 8 -4.75 -12.93 -0.76
N ALA A 9 -5.81 -13.26 -0.02
CA ALA A 9 -7.13 -12.69 -0.28
C ALA A 9 -7.06 -11.15 -0.19
N PRO A 10 -7.76 -10.40 -1.07
CA PRO A 10 -7.83 -8.96 -0.98
C PRO A 10 -8.23 -8.53 0.43
N HIS A 11 -7.39 -7.72 1.06
CA HIS A 11 -7.69 -7.15 2.36
C HIS A 11 -8.59 -5.93 2.11
N ASP A 12 -9.90 -6.16 2.08
CA ASP A 12 -10.93 -5.12 1.90
C ASP A 12 -11.14 -4.26 3.15
N THR A 13 -10.43 -4.56 4.26
CA THR A 13 -10.51 -3.73 5.45
C THR A 13 -9.87 -2.36 5.17
N PRO A 14 -10.61 -1.25 5.31
CA PRO A 14 -10.04 0.09 5.13
C PRO A 14 -8.88 0.27 6.11
N LEU A 15 -7.70 0.59 5.57
CA LEU A 15 -6.55 0.94 6.40
C LEU A 15 -6.82 2.30 7.04
N ASP A 16 -7.18 2.31 8.32
CA ASP A 16 -7.36 3.55 9.08
C ASP A 16 -6.01 4.19 9.39
N LEU A 17 -5.80 5.36 8.80
CA LEU A 17 -4.60 6.20 8.99
C LEU A 17 -4.92 7.49 9.77
N GLY A 18 -6.13 7.61 10.33
CA GLY A 18 -6.55 8.77 11.10
C GLY A 18 -5.57 9.13 12.21
N GLY A 19 -5.17 10.40 12.29
CA GLY A 19 -4.25 10.90 13.31
C GLY A 19 -2.79 10.46 13.16
N ARG A 20 -2.42 9.75 12.09
CA ARG A 20 -1.03 9.34 11.82
C ARG A 20 -0.38 10.27 10.81
N THR A 21 0.92 10.51 10.98
CA THR A 21 1.75 11.26 10.02
C THR A 21 2.71 10.30 9.34
N ALA A 22 2.80 10.38 8.02
CA ALA A 22 3.75 9.61 7.22
C ALA A 22 4.70 10.55 6.48
N LEU A 23 5.97 10.13 6.37
CA LEU A 23 6.97 10.80 5.53
C LEU A 23 7.21 9.97 4.27
N VAL A 24 6.97 10.58 3.11
CA VAL A 24 7.17 9.95 1.80
C VAL A 24 8.27 10.67 1.04
N THR A 25 9.37 9.98 0.76
CA THR A 25 10.44 10.49 -0.11
C THR A 25 10.14 10.16 -1.58
N GLY A 26 10.70 10.93 -2.51
CA GLY A 26 10.45 10.72 -3.95
C GLY A 26 9.00 10.96 -4.38
N ALA A 27 8.24 11.78 -3.65
CA ALA A 27 6.82 12.03 -3.91
C ALA A 27 6.54 12.90 -5.16
N ALA A 28 7.57 13.33 -5.89
CA ALA A 28 7.41 14.12 -7.11
C ALA A 28 6.75 13.32 -8.25
N GLY A 29 6.83 11.98 -8.23
CA GLY A 29 6.24 11.13 -9.26
C GLY A 29 6.15 9.65 -8.87
N GLY A 30 5.69 8.83 -9.82
CA GLY A 30 5.65 7.37 -9.69
C GLY A 30 4.92 6.87 -8.43
N ILE A 31 5.51 5.85 -7.80
CA ILE A 31 4.93 5.18 -6.62
C ILE A 31 4.88 6.12 -5.42
N GLY A 32 5.93 6.93 -5.19
CA GLY A 32 5.94 7.89 -4.10
C GLY A 32 4.76 8.86 -4.16
N ARG A 33 4.47 9.38 -5.36
CA ARG A 33 3.29 10.24 -5.58
C ARG A 33 1.97 9.48 -5.34
N ALA A 34 1.86 8.25 -5.82
CA ALA A 34 0.66 7.44 -5.62
C ALA A 34 0.40 7.16 -4.12
N CYS A 35 1.47 6.87 -3.36
CA CYS A 35 1.38 6.62 -1.92
C CYS A 35 1.00 7.88 -1.13
N ALA A 36 1.48 9.06 -1.53
CA ALA A 36 1.17 10.32 -0.84
C ALA A 36 -0.27 10.83 -1.10
N LEU A 37 -0.95 10.34 -2.14
CA LEU A 37 -2.29 10.79 -2.56
C LEU A 37 -3.42 9.85 -2.14
N ARG A 38 -3.11 8.78 -1.41
CA ARG A 38 -4.06 7.75 -0.97
C ARG A 38 -4.63 8.09 0.41
#